data_AF-A0A165T082-F1
#
_entry.id   AF-A0A165T082-F1
#
_cell.length_a   1.000
_cell.length_b   1.000
_cell.length_c   1.000
_cell.angle_alpha   90.00
_cell.angle_beta   90.00
_cell.angle_gamma   90.00
#
_symmetry.space_group_name_H-M   'P 1'
#
loop_
_entity.id
_entity.type
_entity.pdbx_description
1 polymer ?
#
loop_
_entity_poly.entity_id
_entity_poly.type
_entity_poly.pdbx_seq_one_letter_code
_entity_poly.pdbx_strand_id
1 'polypeptide(L)'
;MKQRILFFDLARCVAAVAVIAIHVLAPYRNELGTIPFGEWLTAVTVNGFSRWAVPVFILITGALMLSDQRPFDAKYYLKRRLGKVLIPFIVWSLFYTYLSGWSAMGFDADVSWDVLLNSYHHYTYYHLGFFYYFIPLYFVIPFLQIMVRKYGDKAVYSFTAVWLFTSLLFLLRIDGPWSHELWLYTGYLPLGYLLYKKVPLNKFTVSVSTGLGVSALLTTVY
;
A
#
# COMPACT_ATOMS: atom_id res chain seq x y z
N MET A 1 7.11 26.96 -6.90
CA MET A 1 6.32 26.18 -5.92
C MET A 1 5.59 25.08 -6.67
N LYS A 2 5.72 23.80 -6.26
CA LYS A 2 4.88 22.74 -6.86
C LYS A 2 3.43 23.00 -6.42
N GLN A 3 2.51 23.16 -7.36
CA GLN A 3 1.08 23.23 -7.04
C GLN A 3 0.71 21.97 -6.25
N ARG A 4 0.23 22.16 -5.03
CA ARG A 4 -0.37 21.09 -4.25
C ARG A 4 -1.71 20.76 -4.88
N ILE A 5 -1.93 19.46 -5.07
CA ILE A 5 -3.18 18.94 -5.60
C ILE A 5 -3.98 18.48 -4.40
N LEU A 6 -4.97 19.29 -4.00
CA LEU A 6 -5.73 19.12 -2.75
C LEU A 6 -6.33 17.72 -2.60
N PHE A 7 -6.86 17.13 -3.68
CA PHE A 7 -7.51 15.83 -3.60
C PHE A 7 -6.54 14.70 -3.22
N PHE A 8 -5.25 14.79 -3.59
CA PHE A 8 -4.25 13.81 -3.15
C PHE A 8 -3.97 13.93 -1.65
N ASP A 9 -4.00 15.14 -1.10
CA ASP A 9 -3.79 15.36 0.32
C ASP A 9 -5.00 14.84 1.12
N LEU A 10 -6.22 15.15 0.67
CA LEU A 10 -7.45 14.60 1.26
C LEU A 10 -7.49 13.06 1.19
N ALA A 11 -7.18 12.47 0.04
CA ALA A 11 -7.16 11.01 -0.12
C ALA A 11 -6.17 10.33 0.84
N ARG A 12 -5.00 10.93 1.08
CA ARG A 12 -4.04 10.43 2.08
C ARG A 12 -4.57 10.54 3.49
N CYS A 13 -5.24 11.64 3.85
CA CYS A 13 -5.84 11.81 5.18
C CYS A 13 -6.91 10.75 5.43
N VAL A 14 -7.84 10.55 4.49
CA VAL A 14 -8.89 9.53 4.64
C VAL A 14 -8.29 8.13 4.68
N ALA A 15 -7.33 7.82 3.80
CA ALA A 15 -6.63 6.53 3.83
C ALA A 15 -5.88 6.30 5.16
N ALA A 16 -5.26 7.33 5.74
CA ALA A 16 -4.57 7.21 7.03
C ALA A 16 -5.54 6.86 8.16
N VAL A 17 -6.73 7.49 8.20
CA VAL A 17 -7.78 7.15 9.17
C VAL A 17 -8.26 5.73 8.98
N ALA A 18 -8.47 5.30 7.73
CA ALA A 18 -8.88 3.93 7.43
C ALA A 18 -7.80 2.89 7.80
N VAL A 19 -6.50 3.19 7.65
CA VAL A 19 -5.40 2.33 8.15
C VAL A 19 -5.46 2.17 9.67
N ILE A 20 -5.76 3.24 10.41
CA ILE A 20 -5.95 3.15 11.88
C ILE A 20 -7.11 2.20 12.19
N ALA A 21 -8.24 2.34 11.50
CA ALA A 21 -9.40 1.45 11.67
C ALA A 21 -9.04 -0.02 11.38
N ILE A 22 -8.28 -0.31 10.31
CA ILE A 22 -7.79 -1.67 10.02
C ILE A 22 -7.02 -2.23 11.22
N HIS A 23 -6.05 -1.48 11.75
CA HIS A 23 -5.18 -2.00 12.80
C HIS A 23 -5.87 -2.14 14.16
N VAL A 24 -6.72 -1.19 14.53
CA VAL A 24 -7.47 -1.25 15.80
C VAL A 24 -8.45 -2.42 15.80
N LEU A 25 -9.08 -2.70 14.65
CA LEU A 25 -10.09 -3.75 14.53
C LEU A 25 -9.50 -5.13 14.18
N ALA A 26 -8.24 -5.19 13.73
CA ALA A 26 -7.63 -6.45 13.31
C ALA A 26 -7.62 -7.56 14.38
N PRO A 27 -7.38 -7.30 15.69
CA PRO A 27 -7.39 -8.34 16.72
C PRO A 27 -8.76 -9.02 16.87
N TYR A 28 -9.85 -8.25 16.76
CA TYR A 28 -11.23 -8.72 16.98
C TYR A 28 -11.67 -9.81 16.00
N ARG A 29 -10.99 -9.96 14.86
CA ARG A 29 -11.30 -11.04 13.90
C ARG A 29 -11.19 -12.43 14.53
N ASN A 30 -10.32 -12.60 15.53
CA ASN A 30 -10.05 -13.86 16.21
C ASN A 30 -11.00 -14.12 17.39
N GLU A 31 -11.89 -13.18 17.71
CA GLU A 31 -12.75 -13.23 18.91
C GLU A 31 -14.17 -13.79 18.62
N LEU A 32 -14.34 -14.49 17.49
CA LEU A 32 -15.62 -15.11 17.14
C LEU A 32 -16.01 -16.15 18.20
N GLY A 33 -17.13 -15.93 18.87
CA GLY A 33 -17.61 -16.79 19.95
C GLY A 33 -17.06 -16.42 21.34
N THR A 34 -16.10 -15.49 21.43
CA THR A 34 -15.61 -14.93 22.69
C THR A 34 -16.40 -13.67 23.07
N ILE A 35 -16.68 -12.80 22.10
CA ILE A 35 -17.42 -11.54 22.28
C ILE A 35 -18.83 -11.63 21.67
N PRO A 36 -19.76 -10.71 22.03
CA PRO A 36 -21.08 -10.65 21.41
C PRO A 36 -20.99 -10.56 19.89
N PHE A 37 -21.81 -11.35 19.18
CA PHE A 37 -21.76 -11.43 17.72
C PHE A 37 -21.88 -10.07 17.01
N GLY A 38 -22.71 -9.17 17.54
CA GLY A 38 -22.86 -7.82 16.98
C GLY A 38 -21.58 -6.99 17.03
N GLU A 39 -20.77 -7.12 18.08
CA GLU A 39 -19.48 -6.44 18.22
C GLU A 39 -18.45 -7.02 17.25
N TRP A 40 -18.36 -8.35 17.19
CA TRP A 40 -17.49 -9.05 16.24
C TRP A 40 -17.84 -8.70 14.78
N LEU A 41 -19.13 -8.77 14.43
CA LEU A 41 -19.61 -8.47 13.09
C LEU A 41 -19.30 -7.02 12.71
N THR A 42 -19.50 -6.07 13.62
CA THR A 42 -19.15 -4.67 13.41
C THR A 42 -17.65 -4.51 13.16
N ALA A 43 -16.82 -5.14 13.99
CA ALA A 43 -15.36 -5.05 13.87
C ALA A 43 -14.85 -5.61 12.53
N VAL A 44 -15.31 -6.80 12.13
CA VAL A 44 -14.91 -7.42 10.86
C VAL A 44 -15.43 -6.65 9.65
N THR A 45 -16.67 -6.15 9.71
CA THR A 45 -17.27 -5.36 8.62
C THR A 45 -16.51 -4.06 8.40
N VAL A 46 -16.27 -3.29 9.47
CA VAL A 46 -15.54 -2.01 9.39
C VAL A 46 -14.08 -2.23 9.00
N ASN A 47 -13.45 -3.31 9.50
CA ASN A 47 -12.11 -3.72 9.06
C ASN A 47 -12.08 -3.99 7.55
N GLY A 48 -12.99 -4.83 7.05
CA GLY A 48 -13.11 -5.17 5.62
C GLY A 48 -13.33 -3.95 4.74
N PHE A 49 -14.27 -3.08 5.12
CA PHE A 49 -14.57 -1.83 4.42
C PHE A 49 -13.37 -0.88 4.34
N SER A 50 -12.44 -0.93 5.30
CA SER A 50 -11.31 -0.02 5.36
C SER A 50 -10.10 -0.48 4.52
N ARG A 51 -10.07 -1.73 4.02
CA ARG A 51 -8.88 -2.35 3.39
C ARG A 51 -8.37 -1.67 2.12
N TRP A 52 -9.21 -0.89 1.43
CA TRP A 52 -8.80 -0.12 0.25
C TRP A 52 -7.74 0.95 0.56
N ALA A 53 -7.57 1.32 1.83
CA ALA A 53 -6.69 2.40 2.26
C ALA A 53 -5.22 2.18 1.87
N VAL A 54 -4.72 0.94 1.97
CA VAL A 54 -3.30 0.63 1.72
C VAL A 54 -2.94 0.85 0.23
N PRO A 55 -3.68 0.29 -0.75
CA PRO A 55 -3.46 0.57 -2.17
C PRO A 55 -3.48 2.05 -2.56
N VAL A 56 -4.25 2.89 -1.86
CA VAL A 56 -4.35 4.33 -2.19
C VAL A 56 -3.00 5.03 -2.08
N PHE A 57 -2.17 4.71 -1.09
CA PHE A 57 -0.82 5.30 -1.00
C PHE A 57 0.05 4.95 -2.22
N ILE A 58 -0.11 3.74 -2.76
CA ILE A 58 0.63 3.26 -3.94
C ILE A 58 0.08 3.92 -5.21
N LEU A 59 -1.25 3.99 -5.37
CA LEU A 59 -1.91 4.66 -6.49
C LEU A 59 -1.48 6.13 -6.58
N ILE A 60 -1.49 6.85 -5.46
CA ILE A 60 -1.05 8.25 -5.40
C ILE A 60 0.43 8.37 -5.76
N THR A 61 1.26 7.44 -5.29
CA THR A 61 2.68 7.40 -5.64
C THR A 61 2.87 7.19 -7.14
N GLY A 62 2.20 6.20 -7.74
CA GLY A 62 2.21 5.98 -9.18
C GLY A 62 1.78 7.21 -9.98
N ALA A 63 0.65 7.80 -9.60
CA ALA A 63 0.10 9.00 -10.21
C ALA A 63 1.10 10.16 -10.24
N LEU A 64 1.75 10.47 -9.12
CA LEU A 64 2.65 11.60 -9.00
C LEU A 64 4.04 11.33 -9.59
N MET A 65 4.53 10.10 -9.46
CA MET A 65 5.91 9.76 -9.81
C MET A 65 6.03 9.47 -11.31
N LEU A 66 5.09 8.71 -11.89
CA LEU A 66 5.10 8.37 -13.32
C LEU A 66 4.65 9.54 -14.20
N SER A 67 3.91 10.50 -13.63
CA SER A 67 3.54 11.75 -14.33
C SER A 67 4.68 12.77 -14.42
N ASP A 68 5.79 12.56 -13.72
CA ASP A 68 6.89 13.52 -13.67
C ASP A 68 7.74 13.47 -14.95
N GLN A 69 7.65 14.53 -15.76
CA GLN A 69 8.35 14.64 -17.04
C GLN A 69 9.80 15.13 -16.90
N ARG A 70 10.23 15.54 -15.71
CA ARG A 70 11.60 16.07 -15.50
C ARG A 70 12.63 14.94 -15.65
N PRO A 71 13.85 15.20 -16.17
CA PRO A 71 14.92 14.21 -16.23
C PRO A 71 15.10 13.48 -14.90
N PHE A 72 15.36 12.18 -14.95
CA PHE A 72 15.54 11.40 -13.72
C PHE A 72 16.86 11.79 -13.08
N ASP A 73 16.79 12.24 -11.83
CA ASP A 73 17.95 12.55 -11.00
C ASP A 73 17.94 11.58 -9.81
N ALA A 74 18.88 10.65 -9.80
CA ALA A 74 19.01 9.62 -8.78
C ALA A 74 19.27 10.22 -7.39
N LYS A 75 20.13 11.24 -7.28
CA LYS A 75 20.46 11.89 -6.01
C LYS A 75 19.25 12.59 -5.44
N TYR A 76 18.51 13.32 -6.28
CA TYR A 76 17.24 13.94 -5.88
C TYR A 76 16.22 12.89 -5.47
N TYR A 77 16.08 11.81 -6.26
CA TYR A 77 15.12 10.73 -6.01
C TYR A 77 15.36 10.06 -4.66
N LEU A 78 16.60 9.63 -4.39
CA LEU A 78 16.98 8.97 -3.15
C LEU A 78 16.79 9.91 -1.95
N LYS A 79 17.28 11.15 -2.03
CA LYS A 79 17.21 12.08 -0.89
C LYS A 79 15.81 12.60 -0.60
N ARG A 80 15.03 12.94 -1.64
CA ARG A 80 13.76 13.68 -1.48
C ARG A 80 12.51 12.82 -1.62
N ARG A 81 12.63 11.60 -2.16
CA ARG A 81 11.49 10.69 -2.35
C ARG A 81 11.63 9.44 -1.50
N LEU A 82 12.63 8.60 -1.78
CA LEU A 82 12.86 7.37 -1.00
C LEU A 82 13.19 7.70 0.46
N GLY A 83 14.07 8.67 0.71
CA GLY A 83 14.47 9.07 2.07
C GLY A 83 13.32 9.52 2.96
N LYS A 84 12.24 10.07 2.39
CA LYS A 84 11.04 10.45 3.18
C LYS A 84 10.28 9.26 3.74
N VAL A 85 10.47 8.07 3.17
CA VAL A 85 9.83 6.82 3.59
C VAL A 85 10.83 5.97 4.36
N LEU A 86 12.04 5.84 3.82
CA LEU A 86 13.10 5.01 4.37
C LEU A 86 13.61 5.53 5.73
N ILE A 87 13.77 6.84 5.90
CA ILE A 87 14.27 7.39 7.18
C ILE A 87 13.27 7.14 8.31
N PRO A 88 11.96 7.51 8.19
CA PRO A 88 11.00 7.16 9.23
C PRO A 88 10.91 5.66 9.48
N PHE A 89 10.94 4.84 8.44
CA PHE A 89 10.95 3.37 8.58
C PHE A 89 12.12 2.91 9.47
N ILE A 90 13.36 3.29 9.16
CA ILE A 90 14.53 2.89 9.94
C ILE A 90 14.42 3.38 11.40
N VAL A 91 14.03 4.64 11.61
CA VAL A 91 13.89 5.22 12.95
C VAL A 91 12.87 4.44 13.78
N TRP A 92 11.69 4.17 13.22
CA TRP A 92 10.66 3.41 13.92
C TRP A 92 11.03 1.94 14.09
N SER A 93 11.69 1.33 13.12
CA SER A 93 12.18 -0.04 13.24
C SER A 93 13.14 -0.19 14.41
N LEU A 94 14.15 0.70 14.51
CA LEU A 94 15.10 0.72 15.62
C LEU A 94 14.44 1.02 16.96
N PHE A 95 13.47 1.94 16.98
CA PHE A 95 12.68 2.24 18.18
C PHE A 95 11.93 1.01 18.68
N TYR A 96 11.23 0.28 17.82
CA TYR A 96 10.50 -0.93 18.21
C TYR A 96 11.41 -2.10 18.54
N THR A 97 12.55 -2.22 17.86
CA THR A 97 13.61 -3.16 18.25
C THR A 97 14.06 -2.88 19.69
N TYR A 98 14.36 -1.64 20.04
CA TYR A 98 14.72 -1.30 21.42
C TYR A 98 13.58 -1.57 22.40
N LEU A 99 12.34 -1.24 22.03
CA LEU A 99 11.18 -1.50 22.88
C LEU A 99 10.96 -3.00 23.12
N SER A 100 11.30 -3.86 22.17
CA SER A 100 11.09 -5.31 22.27
C SER A 100 11.90 -5.98 23.39
N GLY A 101 13.03 -5.39 23.79
CA GLY A 101 13.82 -5.88 24.93
C GLY A 101 13.19 -5.57 26.29
N TRP A 102 12.19 -4.71 26.38
CA TRP A 102 11.58 -4.36 27.67
C TRP A 102 10.48 -5.34 28.05
N SER A 103 10.59 -5.88 29.28
CA SER A 103 9.57 -6.72 29.92
C SER A 103 9.31 -6.27 31.36
N ALA A 104 8.35 -6.91 32.03
CA ALA A 104 8.12 -6.69 33.47
C ALA A 104 9.35 -7.02 34.34
N MET A 105 10.30 -7.82 33.83
CA MET A 105 11.53 -8.21 34.50
C MET A 105 12.73 -7.28 34.22
N GLY A 106 12.55 -6.27 33.37
CA GLY A 106 13.62 -5.35 32.93
C GLY A 106 13.95 -5.46 31.45
N PHE A 107 15.09 -4.87 31.06
CA PHE A 107 15.57 -4.85 29.68
C PHE A 107 16.48 -6.05 29.38
N ASP A 108 16.16 -6.77 28.29
CA ASP A 108 16.93 -7.85 27.72
C ASP A 108 17.47 -7.44 26.33
N ALA A 109 18.80 -7.35 26.23
CA ALA A 109 19.47 -6.96 25.00
C ALA A 109 19.47 -8.06 23.95
N ASP A 110 19.43 -9.34 24.36
CA ASP A 110 19.48 -10.47 23.44
C ASP A 110 18.16 -10.57 22.66
N VAL A 111 17.03 -10.28 23.31
CA VAL A 111 15.71 -10.18 22.65
C VAL A 111 15.72 -9.07 21.60
N SER A 112 16.23 -7.88 21.96
CA SER A 112 16.31 -6.77 21.01
C SER A 112 17.21 -7.11 19.83
N TRP A 113 18.33 -7.79 20.09
CA TRP A 113 19.27 -8.20 19.06
C TRP A 113 18.66 -9.24 18.10
N ASP A 114 17.94 -10.23 18.64
CA ASP A 114 17.22 -11.22 17.84
C ASP A 114 16.16 -10.56 16.95
N VAL A 115 15.36 -9.64 17.49
CA VAL A 115 14.36 -8.88 16.70
C VAL A 115 15.03 -8.07 15.59
N LEU A 116 16.19 -7.46 15.85
CA LEU A 116 16.94 -6.72 14.84
C LEU A 116 17.48 -7.64 13.74
N LEU A 117 18.09 -8.75 14.13
CA LEU A 117 18.69 -9.71 13.20
C LEU A 117 17.63 -10.34 12.31
N ASN A 118 16.43 -10.60 12.83
CA ASN A 118 15.32 -11.15 12.06
C ASN A 118 14.52 -10.08 11.29
N SER A 119 14.85 -8.80 11.46
CA SER A 119 14.07 -7.68 10.90
C SER A 119 13.99 -7.64 9.37
N TYR A 120 14.87 -8.34 8.65
CA TYR A 120 14.87 -8.39 7.19
C TYR A 120 13.74 -9.26 6.60
N HIS A 121 13.20 -10.20 7.38
CA HIS A 121 12.07 -11.06 6.98
C HIS A 121 10.89 -11.02 7.95
N HIS A 122 11.09 -10.52 9.18
CA HIS A 122 10.03 -10.32 10.16
C HIS A 122 9.93 -8.84 10.53
N TYR A 123 8.73 -8.28 10.61
CA TYR A 123 8.59 -6.87 10.96
C TYR A 123 8.91 -6.66 12.45
N THR A 124 9.68 -5.63 12.80
CA THR A 124 9.98 -5.32 14.22
C THR A 124 8.73 -4.88 14.99
N TYR A 125 7.70 -4.43 14.26
CA TYR A 125 6.36 -4.21 14.79
C TYR A 125 5.32 -4.36 13.68
N TYR A 126 4.12 -4.82 14.01
CA TYR A 126 3.11 -5.19 13.02
C TYR A 126 2.62 -4.00 12.16
N HIS A 127 2.66 -2.76 12.67
CA HIS A 127 2.34 -1.56 11.88
C HIS A 127 3.36 -1.25 10.78
N LEU A 128 4.58 -1.77 10.88
CA LEU A 128 5.64 -1.49 9.91
C LEU A 128 5.58 -2.39 8.67
N GLY A 129 4.76 -3.44 8.67
CA GLY A 129 4.67 -4.40 7.57
C GLY A 129 4.42 -3.78 6.20
N PHE A 130 3.64 -2.69 6.14
CA PHE A 130 3.41 -1.95 4.89
C PHE A 130 4.71 -1.50 4.20
N PHE A 131 5.71 -1.07 4.97
CA PHE A 131 6.96 -0.54 4.43
C PHE A 131 7.79 -1.61 3.71
N TYR A 132 7.67 -2.88 4.11
CA TYR A 132 8.40 -4.00 3.50
C TYR A 132 8.00 -4.24 2.05
N TYR A 133 6.75 -3.92 1.69
CA TYR A 133 6.28 -4.00 0.31
C TYR A 133 6.35 -2.65 -0.38
N PHE A 134 6.15 -1.56 0.35
CA PHE A 134 6.12 -0.22 -0.22
C PHE A 134 7.51 0.31 -0.63
N ILE A 135 8.56 0.05 0.16
CA ILE A 135 9.92 0.51 -0.14
C ILE A 135 10.48 -0.16 -1.42
N PRO A 136 10.37 -1.49 -1.63
CA PRO A 136 10.76 -2.13 -2.89
C PRO A 136 10.13 -1.50 -4.13
N LEU A 137 8.88 -1.04 -4.05
CA LEU A 137 8.22 -0.35 -5.16
C LEU A 137 8.93 0.94 -5.58
N TYR A 138 9.64 1.62 -4.67
CA TYR A 138 10.46 2.78 -5.04
C TYR A 138 11.63 2.43 -5.96
N PHE A 139 12.08 1.18 -5.97
CA PHE A 139 13.08 0.71 -6.92
C PHE A 139 12.45 0.34 -8.26
N VAL A 140 11.17 -0.02 -8.30
CA VAL A 140 10.41 -0.30 -9.53
C VAL A 140 10.07 0.98 -10.30
N ILE A 141 9.80 2.07 -9.60
CA ILE A 141 9.35 3.35 -10.20
C ILE A 141 10.27 3.88 -11.31
N PRO A 142 11.61 3.95 -11.16
CA PRO A 142 12.50 4.41 -12.24
C PRO A 142 12.34 3.62 -13.54
N PHE A 143 12.16 2.30 -13.46
CA PHE A 143 11.94 1.45 -14.63
C PHE A 143 10.59 1.76 -15.31
N LEU A 144 9.54 1.94 -14.51
CA LEU A 144 8.24 2.37 -15.02
C LEU A 144 8.29 3.78 -15.63
N GLN A 145 9.08 4.71 -15.06
CA GLN A 145 9.30 6.03 -15.66
C GLN A 145 9.98 5.93 -17.02
N ILE A 146 11.00 5.07 -17.16
CA ILE A 146 11.65 4.80 -18.45
C ILE A 146 10.63 4.22 -19.45
N MET A 147 9.82 3.24 -19.01
CA MET A 147 8.79 2.63 -19.84
C MET A 147 7.79 3.67 -20.37
N VAL A 148 7.27 4.53 -19.50
CA VAL A 148 6.34 5.61 -19.85
C VAL A 148 6.98 6.57 -20.86
N ARG A 149 8.24 6.95 -20.67
CA ARG A 149 8.93 7.91 -21.56
C ARG A 149 9.28 7.33 -22.93
N LYS A 150 9.72 6.08 -22.97
CA LYS A 150 10.22 5.44 -24.19
C LYS A 150 9.09 4.87 -25.04
N TYR A 151 8.08 4.29 -24.42
CA TYR A 151 7.02 3.54 -25.11
C TYR A 151 5.63 4.16 -24.97
N GLY A 152 5.50 5.25 -24.19
CA GLY A 152 4.25 5.99 -24.03
C GLY A 152 3.18 5.21 -23.27
N ASP A 153 1.94 5.69 -23.40
CA ASP A 153 0.80 5.15 -22.65
C ASP A 153 0.44 3.72 -23.04
N LYS A 154 0.70 3.32 -24.29
CA LYS A 154 0.40 1.95 -24.77
C LYS A 154 1.09 0.91 -23.92
N ALA A 155 2.36 1.11 -23.56
CA ALA A 155 3.09 0.21 -22.68
C ALA A 155 2.50 0.16 -21.27
N VAL A 156 2.02 1.29 -20.74
CA VAL A 156 1.36 1.37 -19.43
C VAL A 156 0.04 0.61 -19.44
N TYR A 157 -0.76 0.74 -20.49
CA TYR A 157 -1.98 -0.03 -20.67
C TYR A 157 -1.69 -1.53 -20.74
N SER A 158 -0.72 -1.95 -21.55
CA SER A 158 -0.34 -3.36 -21.66
C SER A 158 0.14 -3.93 -20.32
N PHE A 159 1.00 -3.20 -19.60
CA PHE A 159 1.46 -3.64 -18.28
C PHE A 159 0.29 -3.76 -17.29
N THR A 160 -0.59 -2.76 -17.26
CA THR A 160 -1.74 -2.76 -16.34
C THR A 160 -2.72 -3.89 -16.69
N ALA A 161 -2.93 -4.19 -17.97
CA ALA A 161 -3.76 -5.30 -18.42
C ALA A 161 -3.19 -6.66 -18.01
N VAL A 162 -1.88 -6.87 -18.19
CA VAL A 162 -1.20 -8.09 -17.73
C VAL A 162 -1.28 -8.22 -16.21
N TRP A 163 -1.10 -7.13 -15.48
CA TRP A 163 -1.25 -7.13 -14.02
C TRP A 163 -2.69 -7.44 -13.58
N LEU A 164 -3.70 -6.85 -14.21
CA LEU A 164 -5.12 -7.16 -13.91
C LEU A 164 -5.45 -8.62 -14.19
N PHE A 165 -5.00 -9.14 -15.35
CA PHE A 165 -5.19 -10.54 -15.71
C PHE A 165 -4.52 -11.49 -14.71
N THR A 166 -3.27 -11.24 -14.36
CA THR A 166 -2.55 -12.07 -13.39
C THR A 166 -3.08 -11.92 -11.95
N SER A 167 -3.60 -10.75 -11.58
CA SER A 167 -4.32 -10.55 -10.32
C SER A 167 -5.63 -11.34 -10.29
N LEU A 168 -6.33 -11.43 -11.43
CA LEU A 168 -7.50 -12.30 -11.57
C LEU A 168 -7.12 -13.78 -11.40
N LEU A 169 -6.00 -14.23 -11.97
CA LEU A 169 -5.51 -15.60 -11.75
C LEU A 169 -5.29 -15.88 -10.25
N PHE A 170 -4.64 -14.96 -9.54
CA PHE A 170 -4.46 -15.06 -8.09
C PHE A 170 -5.81 -15.14 -7.34
N LEU A 171 -6.79 -14.29 -7.69
CA LEU A 171 -8.13 -14.33 -7.08
C LEU A 171 -8.88 -15.64 -7.37
N LEU A 172 -8.64 -16.25 -8.53
CA LEU A 172 -9.16 -17.57 -8.91
C LEU A 172 -8.36 -18.74 -8.30
N ARG A 173 -7.41 -18.45 -7.40
CA ARG A 173 -6.53 -19.44 -6.74
C ARG A 173 -5.65 -20.23 -7.72
N ILE A 174 -5.25 -19.58 -8.82
CA ILE A 174 -4.28 -20.12 -9.77
C ILE A 174 -2.90 -19.55 -9.42
N ASP A 175 -2.09 -20.35 -8.74
CA ASP A 175 -0.77 -19.94 -8.26
C ASP A 175 0.26 -19.82 -9.39
N GLY A 176 1.22 -18.92 -9.18
CA GLY A 176 2.33 -18.66 -10.11
C GLY A 176 3.18 -17.47 -9.65
N PRO A 177 4.18 -17.03 -10.44
CA PRO A 177 5.05 -15.91 -10.07
C PRO A 177 4.28 -14.61 -9.74
N TRP A 178 3.09 -14.44 -10.30
CA TRP A 178 2.19 -13.32 -10.04
C TRP A 178 1.54 -13.32 -8.65
N SER A 179 1.61 -14.44 -7.91
CA SER A 179 1.05 -14.53 -6.56
C SER A 179 1.92 -13.84 -5.52
N HIS A 180 3.15 -13.44 -5.90
CA HIS A 180 4.06 -12.73 -5.02
C HIS A 180 3.53 -11.32 -4.70
N GLU A 181 3.53 -10.93 -3.43
CA GLU A 181 2.95 -9.68 -2.95
C GLU A 181 3.51 -8.46 -3.67
N LEU A 182 4.82 -8.44 -3.93
CA LEU A 182 5.45 -7.37 -4.69
C LEU A 182 4.84 -7.18 -6.09
N TRP A 183 4.49 -8.27 -6.79
CA TRP A 183 3.82 -8.18 -8.09
C TRP A 183 2.40 -7.63 -7.94
N LEU A 184 1.63 -8.17 -6.99
CA LEU A 184 0.28 -7.72 -6.68
C LEU A 184 0.25 -6.22 -6.36
N TYR A 185 1.23 -5.71 -5.62
CA TYR A 185 1.31 -4.29 -5.31
C TYR A 185 1.89 -3.40 -6.42
N THR A 186 2.74 -3.95 -7.31
CA THR A 186 3.41 -3.18 -8.37
C THR A 186 2.42 -2.55 -9.33
N GLY A 187 1.36 -3.26 -9.72
CA GLY A 187 0.40 -2.76 -10.72
C GLY A 187 -0.46 -1.59 -10.26
N TYR A 188 -0.55 -1.32 -8.95
CA TYR A 188 -1.15 -0.07 -8.47
C TYR A 188 -0.37 1.17 -8.92
N LEU A 189 0.94 1.07 -9.18
CA LEU A 189 1.72 2.22 -9.68
C LEU A 189 1.24 2.69 -11.07
N PRO A 190 1.26 1.85 -12.13
CA PRO A 190 0.77 2.25 -13.44
C PRO A 190 -0.74 2.48 -13.44
N LEU A 191 -1.53 1.73 -12.65
CA LEU A 191 -2.97 2.01 -12.50
C LEU A 191 -3.21 3.42 -11.96
N GLY A 192 -2.48 3.83 -10.91
CA GLY A 192 -2.58 5.18 -10.36
C GLY A 192 -2.24 6.28 -11.37
N TYR A 193 -1.24 6.03 -12.22
CA TYR A 193 -0.92 6.91 -13.35
C TYR A 193 -2.08 7.03 -14.35
N LEU A 194 -2.65 5.90 -14.78
CA LEU A 194 -3.75 5.88 -15.75
C LEU A 194 -5.00 6.55 -15.20
N LEU A 195 -5.38 6.24 -13.94
CA LEU A 195 -6.51 6.87 -13.27
C LEU A 195 -6.35 8.39 -13.18
N TYR A 196 -5.15 8.88 -12.91
CA TYR A 196 -4.90 10.31 -12.80
C TYR A 196 -4.80 11.03 -14.15
N LYS A 197 -4.18 10.42 -15.16
CA LYS A 197 -3.87 11.08 -16.43
C LYS A 197 -4.89 10.85 -17.54
N LYS A 198 -5.59 9.73 -17.52
CA LYS A 198 -6.37 9.24 -18.67
C LYS A 198 -7.86 9.12 -18.39
N VAL A 199 -8.24 8.91 -17.14
CA VAL A 199 -9.65 8.75 -16.78
C VAL A 199 -10.30 10.14 -16.62
N PRO A 200 -11.33 10.47 -17.42
CA PRO A 200 -11.97 11.77 -17.36
C PRO A 200 -12.90 11.89 -16.14
N LEU A 201 -12.89 13.06 -15.50
CA LEU A 201 -13.80 13.39 -14.39
C LEU A 201 -15.16 13.84 -14.93
N ASN A 202 -16.00 12.87 -15.30
CA ASN A 202 -17.38 13.11 -15.72
C ASN A 202 -18.36 12.24 -14.92
N LYS A 203 -19.66 12.55 -15.01
CA LYS A 203 -20.72 11.84 -14.26
C LYS A 203 -20.73 10.34 -14.52
N PHE A 204 -20.46 9.93 -15.77
CA PHE A 204 -20.43 8.53 -16.15
C PHE A 204 -19.29 7.77 -15.44
N THR A 205 -18.06 8.28 -15.54
CA THR A 205 -16.89 7.70 -14.86
C THR A 205 -17.11 7.58 -13.35
N VAL A 206 -17.64 8.63 -12.72
CA VAL A 206 -17.92 8.62 -11.28
C VAL A 206 -18.94 7.55 -10.94
N SER A 207 -20.05 7.49 -11.68
CA SER A 207 -21.11 6.50 -11.44
C SER A 207 -20.61 5.06 -11.58
N VAL A 208 -19.84 4.77 -12.63
CA VAL A 208 -19.22 3.45 -12.84
C VAL A 208 -18.24 3.13 -11.72
N SER A 209 -17.37 4.07 -11.34
CA SER A 209 -16.38 3.84 -10.28
C SER A 209 -17.04 3.59 -8.92
N THR A 210 -18.09 4.34 -8.60
CA THR A 210 -18.90 4.13 -7.39
C THR A 210 -19.58 2.77 -7.42
N GLY A 211 -20.17 2.38 -8.56
CA GLY A 211 -20.80 1.07 -8.72
C GLY A 211 -19.82 -0.09 -8.54
N LEU A 212 -18.63 0.00 -9.13
CA LEU A 212 -17.55 -0.97 -8.93
C LEU A 212 -17.10 -1.03 -7.47
N GLY A 213 -16.94 0.12 -6.81
CA GLY A 213 -16.57 0.20 -5.40
C GLY A 213 -17.61 -0.45 -4.48
N VAL A 214 -18.89 -0.15 -4.68
CA VAL A 214 -19.99 -0.76 -3.91
C VAL A 214 -20.05 -2.28 -4.16
N SER A 215 -19.93 -2.71 -5.41
CA SER A 215 -19.93 -4.13 -5.75
C SER A 215 -18.75 -4.87 -5.09
N ALA A 216 -17.55 -4.28 -5.16
CA ALA A 216 -16.36 -4.83 -4.52
C ALA A 216 -16.53 -4.97 -3.00
N LEU A 217 -17.09 -3.94 -2.35
CA LEU A 217 -17.39 -3.96 -0.92
C LEU A 217 -18.38 -5.08 -0.58
N LEU A 218 -19.47 -5.21 -1.33
CA LEU A 218 -20.45 -6.28 -1.12
C LEU A 218 -19.80 -7.65 -1.29
N THR A 219 -18.90 -7.84 -2.26
CA THR A 219 -18.23 -9.14 -2.45
C THR A 219 -17.15 -9.46 -1.42
N THR A 220 -16.63 -8.48 -0.68
CA THR A 220 -15.49 -8.64 0.24
C THR A 220 -15.88 -8.62 1.73
N VAL A 221 -17.12 -8.29 2.05
CA VAL A 221 -17.66 -8.21 3.42
C VAL A 221 -18.27 -9.54 3.91
N TYR A 222 -18.16 -10.62 3.12
CA TYR A 222 -18.56 -11.98 3.52
C TYR A 222 -17.37 -12.85 3.94
#